data_AF-A0AA39KKQ4-F1
#
_entry.id   AF-A0AA39KKQ4-F1
#
_cell.length_a   1.000
_cell.length_b   1.000
_cell.length_c   1.000
_cell.angle_alpha   90.00
_cell.angle_beta   90.00
_cell.angle_gamma   90.00
#
_symmetry.space_group_name_H-M   'P 1'
#
loop_
_entity.id
_entity.type
_entity.pdbx_description
1 polymer ?
#
loop_
_entity_poly.entity_id
_entity_poly.type
_entity_poly.pdbx_seq_one_letter_code
_entity_poly.pdbx_strand_id
1 'polypeptide(L)'
;MIQFLLILLIVRHGFGTRNDEEKKLNLLVRGWAPLVWLAPGERFMPLGVPEFLEHVQAGDNYLRTRLNIETLLMNESSFLYGKQPDGNVPVYALVKNCINLPISTSSSSATINSFIIDRKRIKQHRAFIPRDENNDINASIQNNEVATTKVKANHGEMTLISDENTFRKLHFHVTYWMFYPFSEGKAVCVLDLGFLGTWPIPSVGGICLGKLKGYGNHVGDWEHMSLYFKGDDYPVAMYVSAHDAGAYYRYDIRSGTFVYESQETRKGIFQKPIFPERVFTSSGSHPVLFSAKGSHGLWTAPGKHKFVRLPRLYDESGFGIPWLTWRRLELLNSDNEQFTPAWMTFRGKWGNPRSNCHPLVRLGFNICEFVDGPTGIPMKNGRFQC
;
A
#
# COMPACT_ATOMS: atom_id res chain seq x y z
N MET A 1 -44.73 -54.59 22.52
CA MET A 1 -44.91 -53.11 22.56
C MET A 1 -44.05 -52.61 23.70
N ILE A 2 -42.97 -51.85 23.59
CA ILE A 2 -42.45 -50.93 22.57
C ILE A 2 -40.91 -50.94 22.73
N GLN A 3 -40.17 -50.98 21.63
CA GLN A 3 -38.71 -50.97 21.59
C GLN A 3 -38.27 -49.50 21.41
N PHE A 4 -37.65 -48.89 22.41
CA PHE A 4 -37.09 -47.53 22.28
C PHE A 4 -35.67 -47.61 21.71
N LEU A 5 -35.52 -47.25 20.44
CA LEU A 5 -34.24 -47.01 19.79
C LEU A 5 -33.82 -45.56 20.12
N LEU A 6 -32.75 -45.39 20.90
CA LEU A 6 -32.18 -44.07 21.19
C LEU A 6 -31.27 -43.67 20.02
N ILE A 7 -31.78 -42.88 19.08
CA ILE A 7 -30.95 -42.25 18.05
C ILE A 7 -30.27 -41.04 18.69
N LEU A 8 -28.98 -41.17 19.00
CA LEU A 8 -28.09 -40.07 19.34
C LEU A 8 -27.85 -39.22 18.08
N LEU A 9 -28.72 -38.23 17.85
CA LEU A 9 -28.44 -37.11 16.95
C LEU A 9 -27.33 -36.26 17.58
N ILE A 10 -26.10 -36.44 17.12
CA ILE A 10 -25.01 -35.51 17.39
C ILE A 10 -25.36 -34.22 16.64
N VAL A 11 -25.99 -33.28 17.32
CA VAL A 11 -26.10 -31.91 16.83
C VAL A 11 -24.72 -31.26 16.93
N ARG A 12 -23.91 -31.40 15.88
CA ARG A 12 -22.72 -30.56 15.70
C ARG A 12 -23.19 -29.12 15.47
N HIS A 13 -23.37 -28.38 16.56
CA HIS A 13 -23.58 -26.94 16.51
C HIS A 13 -22.38 -26.28 15.81
N GLY A 14 -22.66 -25.41 14.83
CA GLY A 14 -21.70 -24.70 13.97
C GLY A 14 -20.82 -23.66 14.68
N PHE A 15 -20.21 -24.02 15.80
CA PHE A 15 -19.27 -23.17 16.54
C PHE A 15 -17.81 -23.31 16.09
N GLY A 16 -17.48 -24.30 15.26
CA GLY A 16 -16.10 -24.54 14.78
C GLY A 16 -15.63 -23.64 13.64
N THR A 17 -16.53 -23.21 12.74
CA THR A 17 -16.14 -22.60 11.46
C THR A 17 -15.49 -21.22 11.60
N ARG A 18 -16.08 -20.33 12.43
CA ARG A 18 -15.57 -18.94 12.59
C ARG A 18 -14.21 -18.89 13.29
N ASN A 19 -14.01 -19.72 14.31
CA ASN A 19 -12.74 -19.79 15.02
C ASN A 19 -11.62 -20.36 14.13
N ASP A 20 -11.95 -21.31 13.26
CA ASP A 20 -10.99 -21.90 12.34
C ASP A 20 -10.64 -20.97 11.16
N GLU A 21 -11.60 -20.17 10.67
CA GLU A 21 -11.34 -19.09 9.72
C GLU A 21 -10.40 -18.01 10.29
N GLU A 22 -10.62 -17.59 11.54
CA GLU A 22 -9.77 -16.62 12.22
C GLU A 22 -8.34 -17.16 12.43
N LYS A 23 -8.20 -18.42 12.86
CA LYS A 23 -6.89 -19.09 12.94
C LYS A 23 -6.20 -19.14 11.58
N LYS A 24 -6.93 -19.52 10.53
CA LYS A 24 -6.37 -19.59 9.17
C LYS A 24 -5.92 -18.22 8.68
N LEU A 25 -6.73 -17.19 8.88
CA LEU A 25 -6.38 -15.79 8.58
C LEU A 25 -5.08 -15.40 9.30
N ASN A 26 -4.99 -15.67 10.60
CA ASN A 26 -3.81 -15.33 11.41
C ASN A 26 -2.55 -16.04 10.92
N LEU A 27 -2.67 -17.32 10.52
CA LEU A 27 -1.58 -18.09 9.93
C LEU A 27 -1.13 -17.50 8.58
N LEU A 28 -2.07 -17.12 7.71
CA LEU A 28 -1.75 -16.50 6.42
C LEU A 28 -1.07 -15.14 6.62
N VAL A 29 -1.63 -14.27 7.46
CA VAL A 29 -1.07 -12.93 7.72
C VAL A 29 0.34 -13.02 8.31
N ARG A 30 0.58 -13.93 9.26
CA ARG A 30 1.93 -14.11 9.83
C ARG A 30 2.88 -14.81 8.86
N GLY A 31 2.42 -15.84 8.15
CA GLY A 31 3.21 -16.63 7.21
C GLY A 31 3.66 -15.86 5.98
N TRP A 32 2.95 -14.77 5.63
CA TRP A 32 3.28 -13.91 4.50
C TRP A 32 3.82 -12.52 4.91
N ALA A 33 4.03 -12.28 6.21
CA ALA A 33 4.62 -11.02 6.65
C ALA A 33 6.04 -10.86 6.07
N PRO A 34 6.45 -9.67 5.62
CA PRO A 34 7.69 -9.49 4.87
C PRO A 34 8.94 -9.68 5.74
N LEU A 35 10.04 -10.10 5.14
CA LEU A 35 11.37 -9.90 5.69
C LEU A 35 11.85 -8.52 5.22
N VAL A 36 12.17 -7.62 6.15
CA VAL A 36 12.70 -6.29 5.82
C VAL A 36 14.17 -6.24 6.23
N TRP A 37 15.07 -5.95 5.30
CA TRP A 37 16.45 -5.60 5.61
C TRP A 37 16.56 -4.11 5.88
N LEU A 38 16.99 -3.73 7.08
CA LEU A 38 17.42 -2.36 7.34
C LEU A 38 18.77 -2.12 6.68
N ALA A 39 19.00 -0.93 6.13
CA ALA A 39 20.23 -0.63 5.42
C ALA A 39 21.49 -0.82 6.30
N PRO A 40 22.65 -1.17 5.71
CA PRO A 40 23.91 -1.24 6.43
C PRO A 40 24.27 0.09 7.11
N GLY A 41 24.53 0.02 8.42
CA GLY A 41 24.85 1.20 9.23
C GLY A 41 23.69 2.18 9.38
N GLU A 42 22.45 1.72 9.28
CA GLU A 42 21.27 2.47 9.75
C GLU A 42 21.45 2.85 11.22
N ARG A 43 21.09 4.09 11.57
CA ARG A 43 21.16 4.62 12.94
C ARG A 43 19.77 4.82 13.53
N PHE A 44 18.79 5.17 12.70
CA PHE A 44 17.41 5.43 13.09
C PHE A 44 16.60 4.15 12.88
N MET A 45 16.59 3.31 13.91
CA MET A 45 15.92 2.02 13.89
C MET A 45 14.40 2.17 14.07
N PRO A 46 13.58 1.14 13.77
CA PRO A 46 12.14 1.21 14.01
C PRO A 46 11.81 1.21 15.51
N LEU A 47 10.56 1.57 15.84
CA LEU A 47 10.04 1.56 17.22
C LEU A 47 8.55 1.22 17.25
N GLY A 48 8.07 0.71 18.38
CA GLY A 48 6.63 0.56 18.60
C GLY A 48 5.94 1.91 18.77
N VAL A 49 4.73 2.03 18.23
CA VAL A 49 3.90 3.24 18.37
C VAL A 49 3.58 3.57 19.82
N PRO A 50 3.15 2.64 20.70
CA PRO A 50 2.86 2.98 22.09
C PRO A 50 4.06 3.65 22.79
N GLU A 51 5.27 3.12 22.57
CA GLU A 51 6.50 3.67 23.13
C GLU A 51 6.82 5.04 22.53
N PHE A 52 6.68 5.23 21.22
CA PHE A 52 6.81 6.55 20.61
C PHE A 52 5.84 7.58 21.21
N LEU A 53 4.60 7.17 21.50
CA LEU A 53 3.57 8.03 22.04
C LEU A 53 3.86 8.51 23.47
N GLU A 54 4.69 7.79 24.24
CA GLU A 54 5.17 8.21 25.56
C GLU A 54 6.07 9.46 25.50
N HIS A 55 6.68 9.73 24.35
CA HIS A 55 7.65 10.83 24.18
C HIS A 55 7.11 12.03 23.38
N VAL A 56 5.85 11.95 22.94
CA VAL A 56 5.18 13.03 22.19
C VAL A 56 3.93 13.51 22.91
N GLN A 57 3.38 14.60 22.40
CA GLN A 57 2.11 15.19 22.82
C GLN A 57 1.31 15.65 21.61
N ALA A 58 0.00 15.43 21.63
CA ALA A 58 -0.89 15.91 20.58
C ALA A 58 -1.12 17.43 20.74
N GLY A 59 -1.02 18.18 19.64
CA GLY A 59 -1.32 19.62 19.60
C GLY A 59 -1.30 20.18 18.18
N ASP A 60 -2.26 21.05 17.85
CA ASP A 60 -2.41 21.71 16.54
C ASP A 60 -2.44 20.75 15.32
N ASN A 61 -3.03 19.56 15.48
CA ASN A 61 -3.00 18.46 14.50
C ASN A 61 -1.61 17.80 14.28
N TYR A 62 -0.67 17.98 15.21
CA TYR A 62 0.66 17.34 15.21
C TYR A 62 0.87 16.46 16.45
N LEU A 63 1.70 15.42 16.33
CA LEU A 63 2.28 14.70 17.47
C LEU A 63 3.69 15.24 17.72
N ARG A 64 3.80 16.27 18.56
CA ARG A 64 5.06 16.98 18.79
C ARG A 64 5.90 16.28 19.84
N THR A 65 7.21 16.21 19.63
CA THR A 65 8.15 15.78 20.66
C THR A 65 8.05 16.66 21.91
N ARG A 66 8.13 16.04 23.09
CA ARG A 66 8.13 16.78 24.37
C ARG A 66 9.43 17.56 24.60
N LEU A 67 10.52 17.11 23.98
CA LEU A 67 11.83 17.77 23.99
C LEU A 67 12.17 18.33 22.60
N ASN A 68 13.10 19.28 22.55
CA ASN A 68 13.61 19.81 21.28
C ASN A 68 14.27 18.67 20.46
N ILE A 69 13.96 18.63 19.15
CA ILE A 69 14.46 17.61 18.22
C ILE A 69 15.98 17.58 18.18
N GLU A 70 16.64 18.74 18.17
CA GLU A 70 18.10 18.86 18.12
C GLU A 70 18.74 18.23 19.38
N THR A 71 18.15 18.47 20.56
CA THR A 71 18.58 17.83 21.81
C THR A 71 18.41 16.31 21.77
N LEU A 72 17.31 15.83 21.19
CA LEU A 72 17.06 14.41 21.02
C LEU A 72 18.06 13.79 20.02
N LEU A 73 18.40 14.48 18.94
CA LEU A 73 19.38 14.01 17.94
C LEU A 73 20.81 14.01 18.49
N MET A 74 21.16 14.92 19.40
CA MET A 74 22.46 14.90 20.09
C MET A 74 22.62 13.72 21.05
N ASN A 75 21.51 13.12 21.50
CA ASN A 75 21.50 11.98 22.41
C ASN A 75 21.14 10.69 21.65
N GLU A 76 22.13 9.85 21.34
CA GLU A 76 21.93 8.57 20.64
C GLU A 76 21.05 7.57 21.40
N SER A 77 20.88 7.76 22.70
CA SER A 77 19.97 6.95 23.53
C SER A 77 18.52 7.45 23.49
N SER A 78 18.22 8.50 22.73
CA SER A 78 16.86 9.01 22.61
C SER A 78 15.97 8.10 21.77
N PHE A 79 14.66 8.18 21.97
CA PHE A 79 13.68 7.37 21.24
C PHE A 79 13.71 7.61 19.72
N LEU A 80 14.32 8.71 19.23
CA LEU A 80 14.47 8.97 17.78
C LEU A 80 15.33 7.90 17.09
N TYR A 81 16.28 7.30 17.80
CA TYR A 81 17.17 6.27 17.27
C TYR A 81 16.52 4.87 17.27
N GLY A 82 15.33 4.73 17.87
CA GLY A 82 14.56 3.49 17.87
C GLY A 82 15.27 2.33 18.56
N LYS A 83 14.92 1.10 18.15
CA LYS A 83 15.47 -0.14 18.73
C LYS A 83 15.75 -1.18 17.67
N GLN A 84 16.73 -2.03 17.93
CA GLN A 84 16.97 -3.19 17.09
C GLN A 84 15.71 -4.07 17.03
N PRO A 85 15.25 -4.46 15.82
CA PRO A 85 13.92 -5.04 15.65
C PRO A 85 13.74 -6.48 16.15
N ASP A 86 14.81 -7.17 16.55
CA ASP A 86 14.79 -8.62 16.82
C ASP A 86 13.81 -9.02 17.94
N GLY A 87 12.56 -9.35 17.57
CA GLY A 87 11.49 -9.70 18.50
C GLY A 87 11.01 -8.55 19.41
N ASN A 88 11.59 -7.35 19.29
CA ASN A 88 11.35 -6.24 20.22
C ASN A 88 10.43 -5.16 19.64
N VAL A 89 10.42 -4.99 18.32
CA VAL A 89 9.67 -3.92 17.66
C VAL A 89 8.49 -4.49 16.87
N PRO A 90 7.25 -4.05 17.17
CA PRO A 90 6.07 -4.59 16.50
C PRO A 90 5.95 -4.07 15.06
N VAL A 91 5.41 -4.92 14.18
CA VAL A 91 4.81 -4.52 12.90
C VAL A 91 3.31 -4.65 13.01
N TYR A 92 2.59 -3.65 12.49
CA TYR A 92 1.14 -3.59 12.59
C TYR A 92 0.51 -4.11 11.29
N ALA A 93 -0.13 -5.27 11.34
CA ALA A 93 -0.80 -5.87 10.21
C ALA A 93 -2.29 -5.49 10.21
N LEU A 94 -2.65 -4.48 9.42
CA LEU A 94 -4.03 -4.04 9.26
C LEU A 94 -4.74 -4.89 8.21
N VAL A 95 -5.64 -5.76 8.66
CA VAL A 95 -6.48 -6.61 7.81
C VAL A 95 -7.80 -5.92 7.52
N LYS A 96 -8.23 -6.01 6.25
CA LYS A 96 -9.56 -5.63 5.80
C LYS A 96 -10.19 -6.77 5.02
N ASN A 97 -11.35 -7.23 5.48
CA ASN A 97 -12.05 -8.34 4.84
C ASN A 97 -12.82 -7.86 3.61
N CYS A 98 -12.69 -8.60 2.52
CA CYS A 98 -13.49 -8.40 1.31
C CYS A 98 -14.67 -9.36 1.36
N ILE A 99 -15.78 -8.91 1.94
CA ILE A 99 -17.02 -9.69 1.92
C ILE A 99 -17.63 -9.56 0.53
N ASN A 100 -17.82 -10.68 -0.17
CA ASN A 100 -18.79 -10.75 -1.26
C ASN A 100 -20.17 -10.55 -0.63
N LEU A 101 -20.67 -9.32 -0.62
CA LEU A 101 -22.09 -9.09 -0.38
C LEU A 101 -22.83 -9.87 -1.47
N PRO A 102 -23.72 -10.82 -1.13
CA PRO A 102 -24.65 -11.33 -2.13
C PRO A 102 -25.38 -10.11 -2.68
N ILE A 103 -25.39 -9.96 -4.01
CA ILE A 103 -26.24 -8.99 -4.69
C ILE A 103 -27.66 -9.31 -4.23
N SER A 104 -28.18 -8.55 -3.27
CA SER A 104 -29.61 -8.49 -3.04
C SER A 104 -30.17 -7.89 -4.30
N THR A 105 -30.76 -8.73 -5.14
CA THR A 105 -31.74 -8.30 -6.13
C THR A 105 -32.93 -7.73 -5.36
N SER A 106 -32.79 -6.52 -4.81
CA SER A 106 -33.94 -5.70 -4.45
C SER A 106 -34.37 -5.01 -5.73
N SER A 107 -35.28 -5.68 -6.43
CA SER A 107 -36.23 -5.06 -7.35
C SER A 107 -36.85 -3.85 -6.66
N SER A 108 -36.31 -2.67 -6.97
CA SER A 108 -36.90 -1.38 -6.64
C SER A 108 -36.92 -0.62 -7.94
N SER A 109 -38.11 -0.55 -8.54
CA SER A 109 -38.40 0.23 -9.72
C SER A 109 -37.91 1.67 -9.53
N ALA A 110 -36.82 2.03 -10.19
CA ALA A 110 -36.40 3.40 -10.37
C ALA A 110 -36.19 3.62 -11.88
N THR A 111 -37.07 4.45 -12.43
CA THR A 111 -37.16 4.85 -13.82
C THR A 111 -35.80 5.22 -14.40
N ILE A 112 -35.31 4.42 -15.36
CA ILE A 112 -34.12 4.76 -16.16
C ILE A 112 -34.56 5.82 -17.17
N ASN A 113 -34.20 7.08 -16.93
CA ASN A 113 -34.07 8.06 -18.00
C ASN A 113 -32.83 7.68 -18.82
N SER A 114 -33.06 7.10 -19.99
CA SER A 114 -32.04 6.77 -20.96
C SER A 114 -31.45 8.04 -21.56
N PHE A 115 -30.27 8.45 -21.08
CA PHE A 115 -29.39 9.33 -21.84
C PHE A 115 -28.79 8.52 -22.99
N ILE A 116 -29.45 8.59 -24.14
CA ILE A 116 -28.90 8.16 -25.43
C ILE A 116 -27.75 9.11 -25.76
N ILE A 117 -26.51 8.63 -25.65
CA ILE A 117 -25.36 9.26 -26.32
C ILE A 117 -25.48 8.88 -27.79
N ASP A 118 -26.15 9.76 -28.53
CA ASP A 118 -26.31 9.70 -29.97
C ASP A 118 -24.95 9.98 -30.65
N ARG A 119 -24.30 8.92 -31.14
CA ARG A 119 -23.19 9.05 -32.08
C ARG A 119 -23.75 9.49 -33.43
N LYS A 120 -23.92 10.81 -33.63
CA LYS A 120 -23.98 11.46 -34.95
C LYS A 120 -23.94 12.99 -34.85
N ARG A 121 -22.76 13.58 -35.11
CA ARG A 121 -22.64 14.77 -36.00
C ARG A 121 -21.17 15.14 -36.26
N ILE A 122 -20.69 14.70 -37.41
CA ILE A 122 -19.59 15.35 -38.14
C ILE A 122 -20.18 16.62 -38.75
N LYS A 123 -19.59 17.78 -38.44
CA LYS A 123 -19.82 19.04 -39.18
C LYS A 123 -18.61 19.32 -40.08
N GLN A 124 -18.96 19.70 -41.30
CA GLN A 124 -18.14 19.98 -42.47
C GLN A 124 -17.12 21.10 -42.24
N HIS A 125 -15.95 20.96 -42.87
CA HIS A 125 -15.31 22.08 -43.59
C HIS A 125 -14.63 21.56 -44.87
N ARG A 126 -14.84 22.34 -45.94
CA ARG A 126 -14.46 22.18 -47.36
C ARG A 126 -12.96 22.01 -47.65
N ALA A 127 -12.63 21.17 -48.63
CA ALA A 127 -11.76 21.41 -49.81
C ALA A 127 -11.82 20.16 -50.72
N PHE A 128 -12.47 20.16 -51.89
CA PHE A 128 -12.03 20.47 -53.28
C PHE A 128 -11.15 19.39 -53.99
N ILE A 129 -11.70 18.86 -55.10
CA ILE A 129 -11.12 18.18 -56.32
C ILE A 129 -10.70 16.67 -56.25
N PRO A 130 -10.80 15.83 -57.33
CA PRO A 130 -11.95 15.45 -58.19
C PRO A 130 -12.20 13.93 -58.30
N ARG A 131 -13.31 13.62 -59.00
CA ARG A 131 -13.83 12.35 -59.54
C ARG A 131 -12.79 11.43 -60.22
N ASP A 132 -13.03 10.12 -60.10
CA ASP A 132 -12.94 9.20 -61.24
C ASP A 132 -13.96 8.04 -61.11
N GLU A 133 -14.38 7.53 -62.26
CA GLU A 133 -15.53 6.67 -62.53
C GLU A 133 -15.31 5.16 -62.32
N ASN A 134 -16.43 4.42 -62.40
CA ASN A 134 -16.61 3.03 -62.86
C ASN A 134 -16.95 1.93 -61.84
N ASN A 135 -18.17 1.39 -62.02
CA ASN A 135 -18.55 -0.02 -62.24
C ASN A 135 -18.15 -1.08 -61.18
N ASP A 136 -18.88 -2.15 -60.83
CA ASP A 136 -20.07 -2.85 -61.34
C ASP A 136 -20.42 -3.89 -60.24
N ILE A 137 -21.70 -4.06 -59.85
CA ILE A 137 -22.59 -5.22 -60.15
C ILE A 137 -22.51 -6.46 -59.20
N ASN A 138 -23.71 -6.87 -58.74
CA ASN A 138 -24.21 -8.19 -58.28
C ASN A 138 -23.71 -8.80 -56.96
N ALA A 139 -24.46 -9.66 -56.25
CA ALA A 139 -25.88 -10.00 -56.09
C ALA A 139 -25.88 -11.20 -55.13
N SER A 140 -26.82 -11.28 -54.18
CA SER A 140 -27.64 -12.48 -53.93
C SER A 140 -28.25 -12.45 -52.53
N ILE A 141 -29.57 -12.33 -52.54
CA ILE A 141 -30.53 -12.52 -51.44
C ILE A 141 -30.72 -14.02 -51.23
N GLN A 142 -30.79 -14.48 -49.98
CA GLN A 142 -31.65 -15.61 -49.60
C GLN A 142 -32.26 -15.37 -48.22
N ASN A 143 -33.60 -15.36 -48.23
CA ASN A 143 -34.50 -15.29 -47.08
C ASN A 143 -34.74 -16.69 -46.49
N ASN A 144 -35.27 -16.70 -45.26
CA ASN A 144 -36.29 -17.60 -44.66
C ASN A 144 -35.92 -17.89 -43.19
N GLU A 145 -36.79 -17.94 -42.18
CA GLU A 145 -38.23 -17.70 -41.99
C GLU A 145 -38.44 -17.68 -40.47
N VAL A 146 -39.46 -16.95 -40.00
CA VAL A 146 -39.89 -16.93 -38.59
C VAL A 146 -41.00 -17.96 -38.40
N ALA A 147 -40.89 -18.84 -37.39
CA ALA A 147 -42.04 -19.56 -36.84
C ALA A 147 -41.86 -19.86 -35.34
N THR A 148 -42.74 -19.24 -34.55
CA THR A 148 -42.97 -19.42 -33.11
C THR A 148 -43.53 -20.80 -32.78
N THR A 149 -43.01 -21.46 -31.74
CA THR A 149 -43.76 -22.53 -31.04
C THR A 149 -43.56 -22.48 -29.53
N LYS A 150 -44.68 -22.46 -28.81
CA LYS A 150 -44.81 -22.52 -27.34
C LYS A 150 -44.24 -23.83 -26.80
N VAL A 151 -43.46 -23.78 -25.72
CA VAL A 151 -43.10 -24.98 -24.93
C VAL A 151 -43.53 -24.80 -23.47
N LYS A 152 -44.19 -25.85 -23.00
CA LYS A 152 -44.86 -26.04 -21.71
C LYS A 152 -43.88 -26.04 -20.53
N ALA A 153 -44.34 -25.54 -19.39
CA ALA A 153 -43.70 -25.71 -18.09
C ALA A 153 -43.75 -27.17 -17.66
N ASN A 154 -42.59 -27.76 -17.35
CA ASN A 154 -42.47 -29.00 -16.61
C ASN A 154 -41.80 -28.70 -15.26
N HIS A 155 -42.50 -29.04 -14.18
CA HIS A 155 -41.93 -29.20 -12.84
C HIS A 155 -40.90 -30.33 -12.88
N GLY A 156 -39.63 -29.98 -12.77
CA GLY A 156 -38.52 -30.89 -12.55
C GLY A 156 -37.91 -30.58 -11.19
N GLU A 157 -38.08 -31.53 -10.28
CA GLU A 157 -37.50 -31.64 -8.94
C GLU A 157 -35.99 -31.33 -8.96
N MET A 158 -35.62 -30.16 -8.44
CA MET A 158 -34.21 -29.80 -8.25
C MET A 158 -33.73 -30.49 -6.97
N THR A 159 -33.09 -31.64 -7.16
CA THR A 159 -32.28 -32.29 -6.13
C THR A 159 -31.18 -31.32 -5.69
N LEU A 160 -31.43 -30.63 -4.57
CA LEU A 160 -30.41 -29.91 -3.83
C LEU A 160 -29.45 -30.95 -3.25
N ILE A 161 -28.42 -31.30 -4.02
CA ILE A 161 -27.20 -31.87 -3.46
C ILE A 161 -26.58 -30.74 -2.64
N SER A 162 -26.87 -30.74 -1.34
CA SER A 162 -26.15 -29.93 -0.38
C SER A 162 -24.72 -30.46 -0.33
N ASP A 163 -23.82 -29.80 -1.06
CA ASP A 163 -22.39 -30.02 -0.89
C ASP A 163 -22.04 -29.70 0.56
N GLU A 164 -21.73 -30.76 1.31
CA GLU A 164 -21.15 -30.67 2.63
C GLU A 164 -19.83 -29.89 2.53
N ASN A 165 -19.67 -28.90 3.40
CA ASN A 165 -18.40 -28.25 3.74
C ASN A 165 -17.82 -27.21 2.75
N THR A 166 -18.61 -26.23 2.31
CA THR A 166 -18.03 -24.96 1.82
C THR A 166 -17.37 -24.19 2.97
N PHE A 167 -16.09 -24.46 3.24
CA PHE A 167 -15.22 -23.49 3.89
C PHE A 167 -15.28 -22.21 3.03
N ARG A 168 -15.70 -21.08 3.61
CA ARG A 168 -15.65 -19.81 2.88
C ARG A 168 -14.19 -19.55 2.52
N LYS A 169 -13.95 -19.34 1.23
CA LYS A 169 -12.65 -18.90 0.73
C LYS A 169 -12.34 -17.52 1.33
N LEU A 170 -11.23 -17.41 2.05
CA LEU A 170 -10.81 -16.16 2.69
C LEU A 170 -10.46 -15.12 1.62
N HIS A 171 -11.14 -13.99 1.64
CA HIS A 171 -10.92 -12.89 0.70
C HIS A 171 -10.68 -11.62 1.51
N PHE A 172 -9.44 -11.13 1.48
CA PHE A 172 -9.02 -9.99 2.29
C PHE A 172 -7.77 -9.35 1.70
N HIS A 173 -7.46 -8.14 2.14
CA HIS A 173 -6.11 -7.61 2.01
C HIS A 173 -5.55 -7.27 3.39
N VAL A 174 -4.23 -7.35 3.50
CA VAL A 174 -3.50 -6.97 4.70
C VAL A 174 -2.45 -5.93 4.32
N THR A 175 -2.30 -4.90 5.16
CA THR A 175 -1.24 -3.91 5.03
C THR A 175 -0.35 -3.97 6.27
N TYR A 176 0.92 -4.26 6.06
CA TYR A 176 1.93 -4.26 7.11
C TYR A 176 2.52 -2.85 7.20
N TRP A 177 2.32 -2.21 8.35
CA TRP A 177 2.83 -0.88 8.65
C TRP A 177 4.10 -0.99 9.51
N MET A 178 5.16 -0.34 9.03
CA MET A 178 6.43 -0.21 9.73
C MET A 178 6.56 1.25 10.19
N PHE A 179 6.85 1.42 11.48
CA PHE A 179 7.00 2.74 12.08
C PHE A 179 8.45 3.04 12.43
N TYR A 180 8.90 4.24 12.08
CA TYR A 180 10.20 4.75 12.45
C TYR A 180 10.03 6.06 13.23
N PRO A 181 10.68 6.26 14.39
CA PRO A 181 10.56 7.49 15.18
C PRO A 181 11.10 8.73 14.49
N PHE A 182 12.06 8.57 13.59
CA PHE A 182 12.74 9.65 12.92
C PHE A 182 13.19 9.21 11.53
N SER A 183 12.89 10.01 10.52
CA SER A 183 13.38 9.84 9.16
C SER A 183 14.47 10.89 8.92
N GLU A 184 15.69 10.42 8.68
CA GLU A 184 16.79 11.29 8.26
C GLU A 184 16.61 11.61 6.77
N GLY A 185 16.56 12.90 6.49
CA GLY A 185 16.47 13.42 5.14
C GLY A 185 17.75 13.17 4.34
N LYS A 186 17.93 13.95 3.28
CA LYS A 186 19.08 13.80 2.39
C LYS A 186 20.04 14.98 2.54
N ALA A 187 21.33 14.67 2.58
CA ALA A 187 22.37 15.69 2.54
C ALA A 187 22.45 16.30 1.14
N VAL A 188 22.29 17.62 1.07
CA VAL A 188 22.42 18.41 -0.15
C VAL A 188 23.62 19.33 0.02
N CYS A 189 24.44 19.45 -1.02
CA CYS A 189 25.53 20.42 -1.04
C CYS A 189 24.95 21.84 -1.13
N VAL A 190 25.35 22.71 -0.20
CA VAL A 190 24.89 24.09 -0.14
C VAL A 190 26.05 25.06 -0.07
N LEU A 191 25.86 26.22 -0.69
CA LEU A 191 26.73 27.38 -0.57
C LEU A 191 26.05 28.42 0.32
N ASP A 192 26.74 28.85 1.37
CA ASP A 192 26.28 29.94 2.22
C ASP A 192 26.64 31.28 1.59
N LEU A 193 25.63 32.03 1.16
CA LEU A 193 25.77 33.36 0.53
C LEU A 193 25.52 34.50 1.54
N GLY A 194 25.63 34.22 2.84
CA GLY A 194 25.46 35.20 3.91
C GLY A 194 24.02 35.72 3.96
N PHE A 195 23.82 37.00 3.65
CA PHE A 195 22.49 37.64 3.68
C PHE A 195 21.45 36.94 2.77
N LEU A 196 21.89 36.27 1.70
CA LEU A 196 21.00 35.53 0.80
C LEU A 196 20.65 34.11 1.30
N GLY A 197 21.23 33.66 2.42
CA GLY A 197 21.01 32.34 2.99
C GLY A 197 21.81 31.22 2.30
N THR A 198 21.45 29.97 2.60
CA THR A 198 22.11 28.76 2.06
C THR A 198 21.42 28.27 0.78
N TRP A 199 22.16 28.24 -0.32
CA TRP A 199 21.65 27.86 -1.64
C TRP A 199 22.12 26.46 -2.05
N PRO A 200 21.22 25.56 -2.52
CA PRO A 200 21.63 24.25 -2.99
C PRO A 200 22.42 24.37 -4.30
N ILE A 201 23.60 23.75 -4.32
CA ILE A 201 24.49 23.72 -5.48
C ILE A 201 24.79 22.27 -5.87
N PRO A 202 24.97 21.97 -7.17
CA PRO A 202 25.36 20.63 -7.59
C PRO A 202 26.82 20.34 -7.17
N SER A 203 27.07 19.12 -6.70
CA SER A 203 28.45 18.66 -6.51
C SER A 203 29.15 18.49 -7.87
N VAL A 204 30.39 18.96 -7.98
CA VAL A 204 31.20 18.87 -9.21
C VAL A 204 32.26 17.79 -9.00
N GLY A 205 32.26 16.74 -9.83
CA GLY A 205 33.18 15.61 -9.68
C GLY A 205 33.03 14.84 -8.35
N GLY A 206 31.86 14.90 -7.72
CA GLY A 206 31.60 14.29 -6.41
C GLY A 206 32.02 15.15 -5.21
N ILE A 207 32.65 16.32 -5.44
CA ILE A 207 33.10 17.23 -4.38
C ILE A 207 32.04 18.32 -4.17
N CYS A 208 31.72 18.59 -2.90
CA CYS A 208 30.83 19.69 -2.52
C CYS A 208 31.64 20.98 -2.32
N LEU A 209 31.41 21.99 -3.15
CA LEU A 209 32.03 23.33 -3.04
C LEU A 209 31.28 24.20 -2.02
N GLY A 210 31.20 23.74 -0.78
CA GLY A 210 30.43 24.37 0.28
C GLY A 210 30.30 23.48 1.51
N LYS A 211 29.10 23.45 2.11
CA LYS A 211 28.80 22.56 3.24
C LYS A 211 27.72 21.56 2.84
N LEU A 212 27.79 20.34 3.35
CA LEU A 212 26.68 19.40 3.27
C LEU A 212 25.67 19.75 4.35
N LYS A 213 24.40 19.94 3.96
CA LYS A 213 23.30 20.19 4.89
C LYS A 213 22.17 19.20 4.65
N GLY A 214 21.67 18.59 5.73
CA GLY A 214 20.52 17.69 5.67
C GLY A 214 19.22 18.44 5.42
N TYR A 215 18.39 17.93 4.53
CA TYR A 215 17.07 18.46 4.24
C TYR A 215 16.03 17.35 4.20
N GLY A 216 14.83 17.66 4.69
CA GLY A 216 13.72 16.72 4.70
C GLY A 216 13.70 15.78 5.91
N ASN A 217 14.37 16.12 7.01
CA ASN A 217 14.27 15.39 8.26
C ASN A 217 12.85 15.49 8.80
N HIS A 218 12.30 14.43 9.37
CA HIS A 218 11.04 14.54 10.13
C HIS A 218 10.93 13.49 11.23
N VAL A 219 10.21 13.87 12.28
CA VAL A 219 9.84 12.96 13.37
C VAL A 219 8.65 12.14 12.90
N GLY A 220 8.66 10.84 13.22
CA GLY A 220 7.66 9.87 12.79
C GLY A 220 7.77 9.57 11.30
N ASP A 221 7.77 8.29 10.95
CA ASP A 221 7.70 7.83 9.56
C ASP A 221 6.87 6.56 9.45
N TRP A 222 6.17 6.43 8.33
CA TRP A 222 5.25 5.33 8.08
C TRP A 222 5.50 4.74 6.70
N GLU A 223 6.16 3.58 6.71
CA GLU A 223 6.34 2.75 5.53
C GLU A 223 5.36 1.58 5.54
N HIS A 224 5.01 1.09 4.36
CA HIS A 224 4.09 -0.04 4.27
C HIS A 224 4.21 -0.86 2.99
N MET A 225 3.76 -2.10 3.13
CA MET A 225 3.49 -2.99 2.02
C MET A 225 2.13 -3.68 2.23
N SER A 226 1.41 -3.96 1.15
CA SER A 226 0.11 -4.63 1.19
C SER A 226 0.12 -5.93 0.40
N LEU A 227 -0.58 -6.95 0.89
CA LEU A 227 -0.88 -8.19 0.18
C LEU A 227 -2.39 -8.35 -0.02
N TYR A 228 -2.77 -8.93 -1.15
CA TYR A 228 -4.16 -9.25 -1.45
C TYR A 228 -4.34 -10.76 -1.60
N PHE A 229 -5.28 -11.33 -0.83
CA PHE A 229 -5.61 -12.75 -0.83
C PHE A 229 -7.00 -12.97 -1.41
N LYS A 230 -7.12 -13.92 -2.35
CA LYS A 230 -8.38 -14.22 -3.05
C LYS A 230 -8.73 -15.71 -2.96
N GLY A 231 -8.83 -16.21 -1.74
CA GLY A 231 -9.33 -17.55 -1.44
C GLY A 231 -8.28 -18.65 -1.31
N ASP A 232 -7.09 -18.43 -1.84
CA ASP A 232 -5.97 -19.37 -1.78
C ASP A 232 -5.06 -19.09 -0.57
N ASP A 233 -4.15 -20.02 -0.29
CA ASP A 233 -3.17 -19.92 0.82
C ASP A 233 -1.94 -19.05 0.47
N TYR A 234 -2.01 -18.34 -0.66
CA TYR A 234 -1.02 -17.39 -1.14
C TYR A 234 -1.69 -16.11 -1.65
N PRO A 235 -1.02 -14.95 -1.59
CA PRO A 235 -1.54 -13.70 -2.12
C PRO A 235 -1.50 -13.72 -3.64
N VAL A 236 -2.45 -13.04 -4.27
CA VAL A 236 -2.47 -12.85 -5.73
C VAL A 236 -1.69 -11.61 -6.17
N ALA A 237 -1.60 -10.60 -5.29
CA ALA A 237 -0.96 -9.34 -5.57
C ALA A 237 -0.26 -8.75 -4.34
N MET A 238 0.77 -7.95 -4.61
CA MET A 238 1.53 -7.19 -3.63
C MET A 238 1.66 -5.74 -4.09
N TYR A 239 1.59 -4.81 -3.14
CA TYR A 239 1.94 -3.41 -3.33
C TYR A 239 3.02 -3.01 -2.34
N VAL A 240 4.03 -2.28 -2.80
CA VAL A 240 5.09 -1.72 -1.95
C VAL A 240 5.12 -0.20 -2.12
N SER A 241 5.09 0.53 -1.01
CA SER A 241 5.20 1.99 -1.01
C SER A 241 6.66 2.41 -0.88
N ALA A 242 7.16 3.26 -1.77
CA ALA A 242 8.49 3.85 -1.68
C ALA A 242 8.36 5.38 -1.80
N HIS A 243 8.34 6.08 -0.65
CA HIS A 243 8.12 7.53 -0.59
C HIS A 243 6.82 7.98 -1.28
N ASP A 244 6.94 8.82 -2.31
CA ASP A 244 5.83 9.34 -3.13
C ASP A 244 5.54 8.47 -4.37
N ALA A 245 6.10 7.26 -4.41
CA ALA A 245 5.86 6.26 -5.44
C ALA A 245 5.49 4.91 -4.81
N GLY A 246 5.08 3.98 -5.66
CA GLY A 246 4.87 2.59 -5.27
C GLY A 246 4.84 1.67 -6.47
N ALA A 247 4.91 0.36 -6.21
CA ALA A 247 4.91 -0.66 -7.26
C ALA A 247 3.96 -1.79 -6.92
N TYR A 248 3.23 -2.22 -7.95
CA TYR A 248 2.35 -3.38 -7.93
C TYR A 248 3.06 -4.58 -8.55
N TYR A 249 2.87 -5.73 -7.91
CA TYR A 249 3.39 -7.00 -8.36
C TYR A 249 2.33 -8.07 -8.26
N ARG A 250 2.37 -9.03 -9.19
CA ARG A 250 1.54 -10.23 -9.19
C ARG A 250 2.34 -11.43 -8.69
N TYR A 251 1.76 -12.24 -7.82
CA TYR A 251 2.42 -13.45 -7.36
C TYR A 251 2.47 -14.50 -8.48
N ASP A 252 3.64 -15.10 -8.69
CA ASP A 252 3.86 -16.21 -9.60
C ASP A 252 4.18 -17.47 -8.81
N ILE A 253 3.19 -18.34 -8.71
CA ILE A 253 3.23 -19.59 -7.92
C ILE A 253 4.34 -20.52 -8.41
N ARG A 254 4.64 -20.54 -9.71
CA ARG A 254 5.63 -21.47 -10.28
C ARG A 254 7.04 -21.15 -9.82
N SER A 255 7.35 -19.87 -9.66
CA SER A 255 8.65 -19.39 -9.22
C SER A 255 8.72 -19.06 -7.73
N GLY A 256 7.57 -18.91 -7.07
CA GLY A 256 7.51 -18.43 -5.68
C GLY A 256 7.92 -16.97 -5.53
N THR A 257 7.79 -16.17 -6.59
CA THR A 257 8.22 -14.75 -6.63
C THR A 257 7.09 -13.83 -7.04
N PHE A 258 7.22 -12.54 -6.73
CA PHE A 258 6.30 -11.51 -7.22
C PHE A 258 6.88 -10.85 -8.46
N VAL A 259 6.11 -10.77 -9.54
CA VAL A 259 6.51 -10.20 -10.83
C VAL A 259 5.89 -8.82 -11.00
N TYR A 260 6.71 -7.85 -11.40
CA TYR A 260 6.30 -6.45 -11.60
C TYR A 260 5.15 -6.35 -12.58
N GLU A 261 4.16 -5.53 -12.26
CA GLU A 261 2.97 -5.30 -13.08
C GLU A 261 2.83 -3.84 -13.45
N SER A 262 2.94 -2.94 -12.48
CA SER A 262 2.78 -1.50 -12.70
C SER A 262 3.39 -0.68 -11.57
N GLN A 263 3.44 0.63 -11.73
CA GLN A 263 3.86 1.56 -10.67
C GLN A 263 2.89 2.72 -10.52
N GLU A 264 2.79 3.22 -9.29
CA GLU A 264 2.12 4.47 -8.96
C GLU A 264 3.18 5.55 -8.76
N THR A 265 3.03 6.69 -9.43
CA THR A 265 3.80 7.90 -9.16
C THR A 265 2.83 9.03 -8.88
N ARG A 266 2.97 9.73 -7.74
CA ARG A 266 2.13 10.90 -7.44
C ARG A 266 2.31 11.99 -8.52
N LYS A 267 1.23 12.74 -8.77
CA LYS A 267 1.23 13.84 -9.76
C LYS A 267 2.28 14.89 -9.40
N GLY A 268 3.04 15.36 -10.39
CA GLY A 268 4.05 16.43 -10.21
C GLY A 268 5.50 15.94 -10.01
N ILE A 269 5.73 14.64 -10.07
CA ILE A 269 7.07 14.05 -9.98
C ILE A 269 7.71 13.95 -11.36
N PHE A 270 8.93 14.49 -11.51
CA PHE A 270 9.69 14.43 -12.76
C PHE A 270 10.54 13.15 -12.91
N GLN A 271 10.74 12.40 -11.82
CA GLN A 271 11.58 11.19 -11.81
C GLN A 271 10.76 9.93 -11.58
N LYS A 272 10.80 8.99 -12.52
CA LYS A 272 10.24 7.66 -12.32
C LYS A 272 11.27 6.78 -11.62
N PRO A 273 11.01 6.29 -10.40
CA PRO A 273 11.86 5.28 -9.78
C PRO A 273 11.79 4.00 -10.61
N ILE A 274 12.87 3.21 -10.54
CA ILE A 274 12.98 1.93 -11.23
C ILE A 274 12.78 0.86 -10.17
N PHE A 275 11.80 -0.01 -10.40
CA PHE A 275 11.57 -1.18 -9.58
C PHE A 275 12.06 -2.44 -10.31
N PRO A 276 12.65 -3.42 -9.59
CA PRO A 276 13.07 -4.68 -10.18
C PRO A 276 11.88 -5.45 -10.76
N GLU A 277 12.15 -6.27 -11.78
CA GLU A 277 11.12 -7.12 -12.40
C GLU A 277 10.55 -8.16 -11.42
N ARG A 278 11.36 -8.60 -10.44
CA ARG A 278 10.97 -9.65 -9.50
C ARG A 278 11.30 -9.28 -8.06
N VAL A 279 10.43 -9.71 -7.14
CA VAL A 279 10.67 -9.71 -5.70
C VAL A 279 10.71 -11.15 -5.22
N PHE A 280 11.81 -11.51 -4.58
CA PHE A 280 12.02 -12.85 -4.05
C PHE A 280 11.35 -13.01 -2.68
N THR A 281 11.04 -14.26 -2.33
CA THR A 281 10.53 -14.61 -1.01
C THR A 281 11.59 -15.36 -0.21
N SER A 282 11.68 -15.08 1.08
CA SER A 282 12.42 -15.88 2.04
C SER A 282 11.54 -17.03 2.50
N SER A 283 12.10 -18.23 2.55
CA SER A 283 11.39 -19.45 2.95
C SER A 283 10.10 -19.73 2.15
N GLY A 284 10.00 -19.21 0.93
CA GLY A 284 8.87 -19.43 0.01
C GLY A 284 7.62 -18.56 0.23
N SER A 285 7.54 -17.79 1.33
CA SER A 285 6.32 -17.02 1.64
C SER A 285 6.55 -15.60 2.17
N HIS A 286 7.76 -15.24 2.60
CA HIS A 286 8.03 -13.91 3.16
C HIS A 286 8.66 -12.98 2.10
N PRO A 287 7.94 -12.01 1.51
CA PRO A 287 8.55 -11.08 0.55
C PRO A 287 9.77 -10.38 1.15
N VAL A 288 10.88 -10.31 0.40
CA VAL A 288 12.11 -9.67 0.85
C VAL A 288 12.13 -8.21 0.39
N LEU A 289 12.14 -7.30 1.35
CA LEU A 289 12.15 -5.85 1.15
C LEU A 289 13.36 -5.21 1.82
N PHE A 290 13.67 -3.98 1.46
CA PHE A 290 14.84 -3.24 1.91
C PHE A 290 14.45 -1.82 2.30
N SER A 291 14.64 -1.47 3.56
CA SER A 291 14.44 -0.09 4.04
C SER A 291 15.71 0.72 3.75
N ALA A 292 15.55 1.87 3.09
CA ALA A 292 16.66 2.75 2.74
C ALA A 292 17.28 3.41 3.97
N LYS A 293 18.58 3.69 3.89
CA LYS A 293 19.32 4.35 4.96
C LYS A 293 18.77 5.75 5.25
N GLY A 294 18.44 6.01 6.51
CA GLY A 294 17.98 7.28 7.05
C GLY A 294 16.54 7.61 6.69
N SER A 295 16.21 7.61 5.40
CA SER A 295 14.90 8.00 4.89
C SER A 295 13.85 6.89 4.91
N HIS A 296 14.27 5.67 5.23
CA HIS A 296 13.47 4.46 5.42
C HIS A 296 12.61 3.95 4.26
N GLY A 297 12.55 4.68 3.15
CA GLY A 297 11.85 4.29 1.93
C GLY A 297 12.00 2.81 1.60
N LEU A 298 10.87 2.14 1.40
CA LEU A 298 10.82 0.69 1.26
C LEU A 298 11.00 0.27 -0.20
N TRP A 299 12.08 -0.45 -0.47
CA TRP A 299 12.47 -0.90 -1.81
C TRP A 299 12.40 -2.42 -1.93
N THR A 300 12.20 -2.91 -3.15
CA THR A 300 12.10 -4.34 -3.46
C THR A 300 13.42 -4.95 -3.94
N ALA A 301 14.49 -4.17 -3.99
CA ALA A 301 15.86 -4.61 -4.27
C ALA A 301 16.87 -3.81 -3.43
N PRO A 302 18.04 -4.38 -3.12
CA PRO A 302 19.15 -3.64 -2.54
C PRO A 302 19.80 -2.74 -3.61
N GLY A 303 20.54 -1.72 -3.17
CA GLY A 303 21.34 -0.87 -4.04
C GLY A 303 20.94 0.61 -3.98
N LYS A 304 21.22 1.33 -5.07
CA LYS A 304 20.96 2.77 -5.19
C LYS A 304 19.69 3.03 -5.97
N HIS A 305 18.73 3.69 -5.35
CA HIS A 305 17.43 4.01 -5.93
C HIS A 305 17.27 5.52 -6.09
N LYS A 306 16.78 5.98 -7.24
CA LYS A 306 16.60 7.43 -7.47
C LYS A 306 15.52 7.97 -6.53
N PHE A 307 15.87 8.99 -5.75
CA PHE A 307 14.96 9.64 -4.83
C PHE A 307 13.99 10.54 -5.59
N VAL A 308 12.70 10.40 -5.28
CA VAL A 308 11.62 10.90 -6.13
C VAL A 308 11.40 12.42 -5.99
N ARG A 309 11.70 12.99 -4.82
CA ARG A 309 11.40 14.41 -4.51
C ARG A 309 12.42 15.42 -5.02
N LEU A 310 13.69 15.05 -5.11
CA LEU A 310 14.77 15.96 -5.50
C LEU A 310 15.74 15.29 -6.47
N PRO A 311 16.04 15.93 -7.61
CA PRO A 311 16.90 15.35 -8.61
C PRO A 311 18.32 15.13 -8.07
N ARG A 312 18.91 14.00 -8.45
CA ARG A 312 20.27 13.56 -8.08
C ARG A 312 20.43 13.14 -6.61
N LEU A 313 19.33 12.96 -5.87
CA LEU A 313 19.37 12.29 -4.59
C LEU A 313 19.07 10.79 -4.79
N TYR A 314 19.65 9.98 -3.91
CA TYR A 314 19.53 8.54 -3.97
C TYR A 314 19.21 7.98 -2.58
N ASP A 315 18.37 6.96 -2.58
CA ASP A 315 18.24 6.04 -1.46
C ASP A 315 19.27 4.94 -1.62
N GLU A 316 19.92 4.59 -0.51
CA GLU A 316 20.83 3.46 -0.45
C GLU A 316 20.23 2.40 0.47
N SER A 317 19.98 1.21 -0.06
CA SER A 317 19.45 0.08 0.67
C SER A 317 20.35 -1.14 0.51
N GLY A 318 20.29 -2.10 1.43
CA GLY A 318 21.18 -3.26 1.39
C GLY A 318 20.93 -4.24 2.53
N PHE A 319 21.76 -5.29 2.58
CA PHE A 319 21.69 -6.36 3.58
C PHE A 319 22.35 -5.93 4.89
N GLY A 320 21.67 -5.09 5.69
CA GLY A 320 22.09 -4.73 7.03
C GLY A 320 21.43 -5.63 8.08
N ILE A 321 20.67 -5.05 9.01
CA ILE A 321 20.01 -5.81 10.09
C ILE A 321 18.69 -6.39 9.57
N PRO A 322 18.46 -7.71 9.66
CA PRO A 322 17.20 -8.30 9.25
C PRO A 322 16.10 -8.03 10.29
N TRP A 323 14.94 -7.60 9.82
CA TRP A 323 13.71 -7.47 10.58
C TRP A 323 12.73 -8.55 10.12
N LEU A 324 12.67 -9.63 10.90
CA LEU A 324 11.72 -10.72 10.73
C LEU A 324 10.38 -10.30 11.31
N THR A 325 9.56 -9.61 10.50
CA THR A 325 8.37 -8.89 10.98
C THR A 325 7.33 -9.79 11.65
N TRP A 326 7.28 -11.07 11.30
CA TRP A 326 6.39 -12.06 11.92
C TRP A 326 6.75 -12.44 13.37
N ARG A 327 7.99 -12.14 13.84
CA ARG A 327 8.39 -12.43 15.23
C ARG A 327 7.61 -11.59 16.24
N ARG A 328 7.29 -10.34 15.88
CA ARG A 328 6.46 -9.43 16.67
C ARG A 328 5.47 -8.72 15.76
N LEU A 329 4.36 -9.41 15.49
CA LEU A 329 3.28 -8.90 14.65
C LEU A 329 2.04 -8.64 15.48
N GLU A 330 1.53 -7.40 15.39
CA GLU A 330 0.27 -6.98 15.99
C GLU A 330 -0.80 -6.95 14.92
N LEU A 331 -1.79 -7.83 15.05
CA LEU A 331 -2.89 -7.91 14.10
C LEU A 331 -3.95 -6.87 14.46
N LEU A 332 -4.31 -6.04 13.48
CA LEU A 332 -5.33 -5.03 13.60
C LEU A 332 -6.43 -5.32 12.57
N ASN A 333 -7.70 -5.21 12.97
CA ASN A 333 -8.83 -5.45 12.09
C ASN A 333 -9.55 -4.13 11.81
N SER A 334 -9.62 -3.72 10.54
CA SER A 334 -10.29 -2.47 10.15
C SER A 334 -11.79 -2.46 10.45
N ASP A 335 -12.41 -3.64 10.49
CA ASP A 335 -13.86 -3.79 10.60
C ASP A 335 -14.32 -3.78 12.06
N ASN A 336 -13.39 -3.76 13.02
CA ASN A 336 -13.69 -3.81 14.44
C ASN A 336 -13.08 -2.61 15.19
N GLU A 337 -13.86 -1.54 15.26
CA GLU A 337 -13.46 -0.29 15.93
C GLU A 337 -13.13 -0.49 17.42
N GLN A 338 -13.75 -1.48 18.10
CA GLN A 338 -13.60 -1.69 19.53
C GLN A 338 -12.19 -2.17 19.94
N PHE A 339 -11.47 -2.84 19.04
CA PHE A 339 -10.11 -3.34 19.28
C PHE A 339 -9.04 -2.57 18.50
N THR A 340 -9.43 -1.49 17.83
CA THR A 340 -8.50 -0.65 17.07
C THR A 340 -7.87 0.38 18.03
N PRO A 341 -6.54 0.41 18.18
CA PRO A 341 -5.88 1.39 19.05
C PRO A 341 -6.22 2.83 18.66
N ALA A 342 -6.40 3.72 19.63
CA ALA A 342 -6.81 5.12 19.39
C ALA A 342 -5.85 5.87 18.44
N TRP A 343 -4.58 5.52 18.41
CA TRP A 343 -3.61 6.14 17.50
C TRP A 343 -3.81 5.78 16.03
N MET A 344 -4.45 4.65 15.72
CA MET A 344 -4.79 4.26 14.34
C MET A 344 -5.84 5.19 13.73
N THR A 345 -6.67 5.86 14.55
CA THR A 345 -7.71 6.79 14.08
C THR A 345 -7.21 8.23 14.01
N PHE A 346 -5.97 8.50 14.45
CA PHE A 346 -5.37 9.83 14.39
C PHE A 346 -5.17 10.28 12.93
N ARG A 347 -5.77 11.42 12.57
CA ARG A 347 -5.72 11.99 11.20
C ARG A 347 -4.68 13.09 11.03
N GLY A 348 -4.07 13.56 12.12
CA GLY A 348 -3.05 14.61 12.09
C GLY A 348 -1.72 14.12 11.53
N LYS A 349 -0.69 14.96 11.67
CA LYS A 349 0.68 14.64 11.27
C LYS A 349 1.44 14.04 12.43
N TRP A 350 2.13 12.94 12.16
CA TRP A 350 3.01 12.27 13.10
C TRP A 350 4.33 13.03 13.11
N GLY A 351 4.69 13.66 14.22
CA GLY A 351 5.89 14.48 14.33
C GLY A 351 5.64 15.98 14.37
N ASN A 352 6.74 16.73 14.36
CA ASN A 352 6.76 18.17 14.55
C ASN A 352 6.41 18.91 13.24
N PRO A 353 5.93 20.16 13.32
CA PRO A 353 5.78 21.00 12.14
C PRO A 353 7.13 21.34 11.51
N ARG A 354 7.12 21.62 10.20
CA ARG A 354 8.31 22.06 9.47
C ARG A 354 9.01 23.25 10.14
N SER A 355 10.33 23.28 10.10
CA SER A 355 11.15 24.37 10.66
C SER A 355 12.45 24.53 9.87
N ASN A 356 13.19 25.62 10.14
CA ASN A 356 14.47 25.93 9.48
C ASN A 356 14.38 25.89 7.94
N CYS A 357 13.30 26.47 7.40
CA CYS A 357 13.05 26.57 5.97
C CYS A 357 13.85 27.70 5.32
N HIS A 358 14.15 27.53 4.02
CA HIS A 358 14.80 28.57 3.23
C HIS A 358 13.97 29.89 3.22
N PRO A 359 14.59 31.08 3.24
CA PRO A 359 13.87 32.37 3.27
C PRO A 359 12.87 32.54 2.11
N LEU A 360 13.17 31.94 0.95
CA LEU A 360 12.33 32.00 -0.25
C LEU A 360 11.24 30.92 -0.30
N VAL A 361 10.90 30.28 0.82
CA VAL A 361 9.79 29.30 0.90
C VAL A 361 8.46 29.86 0.38
N ARG A 362 8.21 31.17 0.62
CA ARG A 362 7.01 31.88 0.13
C ARG A 362 7.01 32.11 -1.39
N LEU A 363 8.15 31.97 -2.05
CA LEU A 363 8.30 32.07 -3.51
C LEU A 363 8.34 30.69 -4.19
N GLY A 364 7.96 29.63 -3.48
CA GLY A 364 7.87 28.27 -4.03
C GLY A 364 9.08 27.37 -3.77
N PHE A 365 10.14 27.88 -3.12
CA PHE A 365 11.30 27.07 -2.73
C PHE A 365 11.04 26.35 -1.39
N ASN A 366 10.22 25.29 -1.42
CA ASN A 366 9.86 24.48 -0.25
C ASN A 366 11.00 23.54 0.20
N ILE A 367 12.13 24.11 0.60
CA ILE A 367 13.29 23.38 1.12
C ILE A 367 13.42 23.72 2.60
N CYS A 368 13.27 22.71 3.46
CA CYS A 368 13.37 22.84 4.91
C CYS A 368 14.26 21.73 5.49
N GLU A 369 15.04 22.07 6.51
CA GLU A 369 15.82 21.08 7.25
C GLU A 369 14.88 20.05 7.89
N PHE A 370 13.89 20.54 8.64
CA PHE A 370 12.80 19.73 9.16
C PHE A 370 11.53 19.98 8.34
N VAL A 371 10.92 18.90 7.84
CA VAL A 371 9.64 18.93 7.16
C VAL A 371 8.54 18.37 8.06
N ASP A 372 7.30 18.58 7.65
CA ASP A 372 6.17 17.98 8.34
C ASP A 372 6.27 16.45 8.23
N GLY A 373 6.08 15.72 9.33
CA GLY A 373 6.01 14.26 9.27
C GLY A 373 4.71 13.75 8.60
N PRO A 374 4.59 12.43 8.39
CA PRO A 374 3.52 11.85 7.60
C PRO A 374 2.15 12.04 8.26
N THR A 375 1.12 12.16 7.44
CA THR A 375 -0.27 12.08 7.94
C THR A 375 -0.55 10.69 8.48
N GLY A 376 -1.46 10.60 9.44
CA GLY A 376 -1.90 9.32 9.98
C GLY A 376 -2.50 8.39 8.94
N ILE A 377 -2.51 7.10 9.28
CA ILE A 377 -2.93 6.00 8.40
C ILE A 377 -4.32 6.22 7.77
N PRO A 378 -5.34 6.76 8.45
CA PRO A 378 -6.66 6.99 7.84
C PRO A 378 -6.66 7.99 6.67
N MET A 379 -5.62 8.81 6.55
CA MET A 379 -5.47 9.78 5.46
C MET A 379 -4.78 9.16 4.23
N LYS A 380 -4.28 7.92 4.34
CA LYS A 380 -3.64 7.20 3.24
C LYS A 380 -4.69 6.41 2.47
N ASN A 381 -4.63 6.48 1.14
CA ASN A 381 -5.54 5.71 0.28
C ASN A 381 -5.22 4.22 0.36
N GLY A 382 -6.24 3.38 0.50
CA GLY A 382 -6.10 1.93 0.38
C GLY A 382 -5.63 1.53 -1.01
N ARG A 383 -4.68 0.59 -1.08
CA ARG A 383 -4.00 0.19 -2.33
C ARG A 383 -4.67 -0.97 -3.06
N PHE A 384 -5.41 -1.77 -2.31
CA PHE A 384 -6.34 -2.74 -2.83
C PHE A 384 -7.75 -2.33 -2.42
N GLN A 385 -8.70 -2.57 -3.33
CA GLN A 385 -10.12 -2.40 -3.06
C GLN A 385 -10.76 -3.78 -3.05
N CYS A 386 -11.58 -4.01 -2.03
CA CYS A 386 -12.72 -4.90 -2.13
C CYS A 386 -13.78 -4.17 -2.97
#